data_AF-M2LWZ5-F1
#
_entry.id   AF-M2LWZ5-F1
#
_cell.length_a   1.000
_cell.length_b   1.000
_cell.length_c   1.000
_cell.angle_alpha   90.00
_cell.angle_beta   90.00
_cell.angle_gamma   90.00
#
_symmetry.space_group_name_H-M   'P 1'
#
loop_
_entity.id
_entity.type
_entity.pdbx_description
1 polymer ?
#
loop_
_entity_poly.entity_id
_entity_poly.type
_entity_poly.pdbx_seq_one_letter_code
_entity_poly.pdbx_strand_id
1 'polypeptide(L)'
;SSLGASRKQVKAAEELDSSIFDYDSFHDAKSTVSEAKKAAAKQEAIERKPKYINNLLDAASRRKQDQLIAKEKLLQKEREAEGDEFADKEKFVTGAYKQQQEEARRLEEEEKKRLEEDEKRKRQMGGGMQGFYRNMMDQTERQHQEAVEAAAKVEKEGGVKVSDQRTQKSDADLAAELKAKGVNVHINEEGQVTDKRELLSAGLNVAPAGRGGDKVSGADHLRTSKMAAQGAYERKDAGSQQAQRERQSRMMEEQLAAQVKRQRDEEEEEREKLENAAKSQKTDVSDAKARYLARK
;
A
#
# COMPACT_ATOMS: atom_id res chain seq x y z
N SER A 1 42.13 34.31 32.34
CA SER A 1 42.44 33.12 31.52
C SER A 1 41.18 32.33 31.23
N SER A 2 40.81 32.18 29.95
CA SER A 2 39.64 31.44 29.47
C SER A 2 39.59 29.98 29.98
N LEU A 3 40.75 29.34 30.08
CA LEU A 3 40.91 27.97 30.60
C LEU A 3 40.43 27.80 32.06
N GLY A 4 40.61 28.82 32.90
CA GLY A 4 40.17 28.78 34.29
C GLY A 4 38.66 28.90 34.45
N ALA A 5 38.01 29.66 33.56
CA ALA A 5 36.56 29.78 33.53
C ALA A 5 35.90 28.48 33.05
N SER A 6 36.44 27.86 31.99
CA SER A 6 35.95 26.57 31.48
C SER A 6 36.07 25.45 32.53
N ARG A 7 37.19 25.34 33.25
CA ARG A 7 37.34 24.34 34.32
C ARG A 7 36.33 24.53 35.48
N LYS A 8 35.98 25.77 35.82
CA LYS A 8 34.94 26.03 36.82
C LYS A 8 33.56 25.59 36.32
N GLN A 9 33.26 25.80 35.04
CA GLN A 9 32.01 25.36 34.43
C GLN A 9 31.91 23.83 34.38
N VAL A 10 33.00 23.13 34.02
CA VAL A 10 33.05 21.66 34.02
C VAL A 10 32.80 21.11 35.42
N LYS A 11 33.51 21.62 36.43
CA LYS A 11 33.31 21.18 37.82
C LYS A 11 31.90 21.44 38.33
N ALA A 12 31.35 22.63 38.05
CA ALA A 12 29.97 22.95 38.42
C ALA A 12 28.97 22.00 37.73
N ALA A 13 29.27 21.55 36.52
CA ALA A 13 28.42 20.60 35.80
C ALA A 13 28.53 19.17 36.37
N GLU A 14 29.75 18.72 36.73
CA GLU A 14 29.99 17.44 37.42
C GLU A 14 29.37 17.38 38.82
N GLU A 15 29.34 18.51 39.53
CA GLU A 15 28.69 18.63 40.85
C GLU A 15 27.16 18.54 40.76
N LEU A 16 26.58 19.00 39.65
CA LEU A 16 25.14 18.90 39.40
C LEU A 16 24.73 17.50 38.95
N ASP A 17 25.55 16.88 38.09
CA ASP A 17 25.33 15.54 37.55
C ASP A 17 26.67 14.85 37.25
N SER A 18 26.97 13.78 38.00
CA SER A 18 28.17 12.98 37.80
C SER A 18 28.17 12.18 36.50
N SER A 19 26.99 11.96 35.90
CA SER A 19 26.81 11.21 34.66
C SER A 19 26.86 12.09 33.41
N ILE A 20 27.07 13.41 33.55
CA ILE A 20 26.96 14.38 32.45
C ILE A 20 27.91 14.09 31.26
N PHE A 21 29.02 13.40 31.52
CA PHE A 21 30.01 13.01 30.51
C PHE A 21 29.95 11.53 30.11
N ASP A 22 29.00 10.77 30.66
CA ASP A 22 28.81 9.35 30.34
C ASP A 22 28.01 9.17 29.05
N TYR A 23 28.64 9.51 27.92
CA TYR A 23 28.01 9.41 26.60
C TYR A 23 27.74 7.98 26.15
N ASP A 24 28.56 7.03 26.61
CA ASP A 24 28.48 5.63 26.20
C ASP A 24 27.20 4.99 26.75
N SER A 25 26.86 5.21 28.04
CA SER A 25 25.64 4.66 28.63
C SER A 25 24.37 5.20 27.97
N PHE A 26 24.34 6.49 27.62
CA PHE A 26 23.22 7.08 26.86
C PHE A 26 23.11 6.48 25.45
N HIS A 27 24.23 6.29 24.75
CA HIS A 27 24.23 5.73 23.41
C HIS A 27 23.75 4.27 23.42
N ASP A 28 24.21 3.48 24.38
CA ASP A 28 23.79 2.10 24.59
C ASP A 28 22.29 2.03 24.95
N ALA A 29 21.82 2.88 25.86
CA ALA A 29 20.40 3.01 26.17
C ALA A 29 19.55 3.41 24.95
N LYS A 30 20.01 4.37 24.15
CA LYS A 30 19.32 4.78 22.92
C LYS A 30 19.26 3.64 21.90
N SER A 31 20.35 2.88 21.75
CA SER A 31 20.42 1.76 20.82
C SER A 31 19.45 0.64 21.22
N THR A 32 19.43 0.28 22.50
CA THR A 32 18.55 -0.77 23.05
C THR A 32 17.07 -0.38 22.93
N VAL A 33 16.70 0.86 23.25
CA VAL A 33 15.34 1.38 23.05
C VAL A 33 14.95 1.36 21.57
N SER A 34 15.86 1.77 20.68
CA SER A 34 15.61 1.73 19.22
C SER A 34 15.41 0.30 18.72
N GLU A 35 16.25 -0.64 19.16
CA GLU A 35 16.18 -2.05 18.77
C GLU A 35 14.91 -2.72 19.32
N ALA A 36 14.54 -2.46 20.58
CA ALA A 36 13.29 -2.93 21.17
C ALA A 36 12.07 -2.41 20.40
N LYS A 37 12.05 -1.11 20.04
CA LYS A 37 10.99 -0.53 19.19
C LYS A 37 10.95 -1.16 17.80
N LYS A 38 12.10 -1.43 17.19
CA LYS A 38 12.17 -2.14 15.89
C LYS A 38 11.65 -3.57 16.00
N ALA A 39 11.97 -4.28 17.07
CA ALA A 39 11.49 -5.64 17.31
C ALA A 39 9.97 -5.66 17.50
N ALA A 40 9.43 -4.75 18.33
CA ALA A 40 7.99 -4.59 18.51
C ALA A 40 7.29 -4.22 17.20
N ALA A 41 7.85 -3.30 16.41
CA ALA A 41 7.29 -2.93 15.11
C ALA A 41 7.29 -4.07 14.10
N LYS A 42 8.27 -4.98 14.16
CA LYS A 42 8.28 -6.21 13.33
C LYS A 42 7.19 -7.18 13.75
N GLN A 43 6.98 -7.39 15.05
CA GLN A 43 5.90 -8.22 15.55
C GLN A 43 4.54 -7.64 15.17
N GLU A 44 4.35 -6.33 15.36
CA GLU A 44 3.13 -5.63 14.92
C GLU A 44 2.94 -5.79 13.40
N ALA A 45 3.99 -5.66 12.59
CA ALA A 45 3.89 -5.80 11.15
C ALA A 45 3.46 -7.21 10.71
N ILE A 46 3.80 -8.24 11.47
CA ILE A 46 3.35 -9.63 11.20
C ILE A 46 1.86 -9.79 11.52
N GLU A 47 1.39 -9.18 12.62
CA GLU A 47 -0.01 -9.26 13.05
C GLU A 47 -0.94 -8.30 12.29
N ARG A 48 -0.38 -7.22 11.72
CA ARG A 48 -1.17 -6.15 11.15
C ARG A 48 -1.78 -6.54 9.81
N LYS A 49 -3.10 -6.36 9.72
CA LYS A 49 -3.88 -6.44 8.48
C LYS A 49 -3.30 -5.50 7.39
N PRO A 50 -3.50 -5.83 6.10
CA PRO A 50 -2.98 -5.04 4.99
C PRO A 50 -3.39 -3.57 5.10
N LYS A 51 -2.38 -2.69 5.00
CA LYS A 51 -2.48 -1.25 5.28
C LYS A 51 -3.55 -0.51 4.47
N TYR A 52 -3.88 -1.01 3.27
CA TYR A 52 -4.73 -0.31 2.31
C TYR A 52 -6.09 -0.95 2.03
N ILE A 53 -6.32 -2.21 2.44
CA ILE A 53 -7.57 -2.91 2.09
C ILE A 53 -8.77 -2.25 2.74
N ASN A 54 -8.68 -1.92 4.03
CA ASN A 54 -9.77 -1.24 4.73
C ASN A 54 -10.09 0.11 4.08
N ASN A 55 -9.06 0.92 3.80
CA ASN A 55 -9.26 2.21 3.13
C ASN A 55 -9.90 2.06 1.75
N LEU A 56 -9.59 0.98 1.02
CA LEU A 56 -10.21 0.70 -0.28
C LEU A 56 -11.68 0.32 -0.12
N LEU A 57 -12.01 -0.52 0.87
CA LEU A 57 -13.39 -0.91 1.19
C LEU A 57 -14.21 0.30 1.67
N ASP A 58 -13.64 1.13 2.53
CA ASP A 58 -14.24 2.37 3.02
C ASP A 58 -14.45 3.38 1.88
N ALA A 59 -13.49 3.50 0.96
CA ALA A 59 -13.66 4.35 -0.22
C ALA A 59 -14.75 3.79 -1.15
N ALA A 60 -14.85 2.48 -1.30
CA ALA A 60 -15.90 1.85 -2.10
C ALA A 60 -17.29 2.02 -1.46
N SER A 61 -17.41 1.91 -0.14
CA SER A 61 -18.67 2.13 0.58
C SER A 61 -19.12 3.59 0.48
N ARG A 62 -18.20 4.54 0.68
CA ARG A 62 -18.46 5.98 0.49
C ARG A 62 -18.96 6.30 -0.91
N ARG A 63 -18.30 5.78 -1.97
CA ARG A 63 -18.76 5.97 -3.35
C ARG A 63 -20.17 5.41 -3.59
N LYS A 64 -20.51 4.27 -2.99
CA LYS A 64 -21.87 3.71 -3.09
C LYS A 64 -22.89 4.63 -2.44
N GLN A 65 -22.58 5.16 -1.26
CA GLN A 65 -23.43 6.15 -0.58
C GLN A 65 -23.58 7.43 -1.41
N ASP A 66 -22.48 7.97 -1.93
CA ASP A 66 -22.49 9.15 -2.79
C ASP A 66 -23.33 8.94 -4.06
N GLN A 67 -23.25 7.76 -4.68
CA GLN A 67 -24.08 7.39 -5.83
C GLN A 67 -25.58 7.34 -5.48
N LEU A 68 -25.94 6.85 -4.30
CA LEU A 68 -27.33 6.83 -3.84
C LEU A 68 -27.84 8.25 -3.61
N ILE A 69 -27.06 9.09 -2.92
CA ILE A 69 -27.39 10.50 -2.68
C ILE A 69 -27.53 11.26 -4.01
N ALA A 70 -26.65 11.01 -4.98
CA ALA A 70 -26.71 11.64 -6.30
C ALA A 70 -27.98 11.26 -7.06
N LYS A 71 -28.38 9.97 -7.02
CA LYS A 71 -29.63 9.50 -7.62
C LYS A 71 -30.86 10.12 -6.95
N GLU A 72 -30.84 10.27 -5.63
CA GLU A 72 -31.94 10.91 -4.90
C GLU A 72 -32.07 12.39 -5.23
N LYS A 73 -30.95 13.12 -5.26
CA LYS A 73 -30.93 14.54 -5.66
C LYS A 73 -31.37 14.72 -7.12
N LEU A 74 -31.01 13.78 -8.00
CA LEU A 74 -31.47 13.77 -9.39
C LEU A 74 -32.98 13.55 -9.49
N LEU A 75 -33.52 12.55 -8.79
CA LEU A 75 -34.97 12.29 -8.75
C LEU A 75 -35.75 13.47 -8.16
N GLN A 76 -35.21 14.13 -7.14
CA GLN A 76 -35.81 15.34 -6.58
C GLN A 76 -35.85 16.47 -7.61
N LYS A 77 -34.75 16.68 -8.34
CA LYS A 77 -34.67 17.69 -9.40
C LYS A 77 -35.64 17.41 -10.55
N GLU A 78 -35.81 16.14 -10.94
CA GLU A 78 -36.80 15.73 -11.94
C GLU A 78 -38.22 16.05 -11.47
N ARG A 79 -38.56 15.75 -10.21
CA ARG A 79 -39.88 16.09 -9.64
C ARG A 79 -40.12 17.60 -9.52
N GLU A 80 -39.08 18.38 -9.25
CA GLU A 80 -39.18 19.84 -9.21
C GLU A 80 -39.41 20.41 -10.62
N ALA A 81 -38.78 19.82 -11.64
CA ALA A 81 -38.98 20.20 -13.04
C ALA A 81 -40.38 19.81 -13.57
N GLU A 82 -40.88 18.64 -13.17
CA GLU A 82 -42.26 18.17 -13.48
C GLU A 82 -43.32 18.78 -12.56
N GLY A 83 -42.91 19.56 -11.55
CA GLY A 83 -43.75 20.02 -10.45
C GLY A 83 -44.94 20.88 -10.87
N ASP A 84 -44.83 21.60 -11.98
CA ASP A 84 -45.91 22.40 -12.55
C ASP A 84 -46.95 21.54 -13.29
N GLU A 85 -46.56 20.37 -13.82
CA GLU A 85 -47.46 19.47 -14.57
C GLU A 85 -48.30 18.57 -13.66
N PHE A 86 -47.87 18.36 -12.41
CA PHE A 86 -48.53 17.48 -11.45
C PHE A 86 -48.87 18.15 -10.11
N ALA A 87 -48.97 19.49 -10.09
CA ALA A 87 -49.33 20.26 -8.90
C ALA A 87 -50.71 19.85 -8.31
N ASP A 88 -51.65 19.49 -9.18
CA ASP A 88 -53.01 19.09 -8.80
C ASP A 88 -53.11 17.62 -8.31
N LYS A 89 -52.02 16.84 -8.38
CA LYS A 89 -52.01 15.42 -7.98
C LYS A 89 -51.38 15.21 -6.61
N GLU A 90 -51.95 14.30 -5.85
CA GLU A 90 -51.44 13.94 -4.52
C GLU A 90 -50.07 13.25 -4.61
N LYS A 91 -49.14 13.67 -3.75
CA LYS A 91 -47.78 13.11 -3.66
C LYS A 91 -47.74 11.95 -2.66
N PHE A 92 -47.63 10.73 -3.14
CA PHE A 92 -47.50 9.55 -2.27
C PHE A 92 -46.04 9.13 -2.12
N VAL A 93 -45.58 9.07 -0.87
CA VAL A 93 -44.24 8.61 -0.52
C VAL A 93 -44.36 7.34 0.31
N THR A 94 -43.70 6.26 -0.13
CA THR A 94 -43.68 4.99 0.60
C THR A 94 -42.91 5.14 1.92
N GLY A 95 -43.30 4.40 2.96
CA GLY A 95 -42.63 4.46 4.28
C GLY A 95 -41.13 4.16 4.19
N ALA A 96 -40.73 3.21 3.33
CA ALA A 96 -39.34 2.86 3.10
C ALA A 96 -38.53 4.03 2.50
N TYR A 97 -39.12 4.82 1.58
CA TYR A 97 -38.43 5.96 1.00
C TYR A 97 -38.25 7.11 2.02
N LYS A 98 -39.23 7.31 2.92
CA LYS A 98 -39.07 8.27 4.03
C LYS A 98 -37.92 7.87 4.95
N GLN A 99 -37.82 6.58 5.29
CA GLN A 99 -36.72 6.06 6.10
C GLN A 99 -35.37 6.22 5.40
N GLN A 100 -35.30 5.89 4.10
CA GLN A 100 -34.08 6.08 3.30
C GLN A 100 -33.64 7.55 3.24
N GLN A 101 -34.58 8.48 3.07
CA GLN A 101 -34.30 9.92 3.06
C GLN A 101 -33.80 10.42 4.43
N GLU A 102 -34.37 9.93 5.53
CA GLU A 102 -33.89 10.27 6.88
C GLU A 102 -32.50 9.71 7.16
N GLU A 103 -32.22 8.47 6.77
CA GLU A 103 -30.89 7.85 6.89
C GLU A 103 -29.85 8.60 6.08
N ALA A 104 -30.16 8.93 4.81
CA ALA A 104 -29.27 9.71 3.95
C ALA A 104 -28.96 11.09 4.55
N ARG A 105 -29.98 11.78 5.09
CA ARG A 105 -29.81 13.07 5.76
C ARG A 105 -28.94 12.96 7.03
N ARG A 106 -29.16 11.94 7.86
CA ARG A 106 -28.35 11.70 9.07
C ARG A 106 -26.88 11.46 8.71
N LEU A 107 -26.62 10.67 7.68
CA LEU A 107 -25.26 10.40 7.20
C LEU A 107 -24.58 11.66 6.64
N GLU A 108 -25.30 12.51 5.90
CA GLU A 108 -24.76 13.78 5.39
C GLU A 108 -24.41 14.75 6.53
N GLU A 109 -25.26 14.85 7.57
CA GLU A 109 -24.99 15.67 8.75
C GLU A 109 -23.78 15.16 9.56
N GLU A 110 -23.62 13.83 9.70
CA GLU A 110 -22.49 13.22 10.38
C GLU A 110 -21.17 13.41 9.61
N GLU A 111 -21.16 13.16 8.30
CA GLU A 111 -19.99 13.39 7.44
C GLU A 111 -19.59 14.87 7.47
N LYS A 112 -20.56 15.79 7.43
CA LYS A 112 -20.29 17.23 7.53
C LYS A 112 -19.66 17.61 8.86
N LYS A 113 -20.18 17.09 9.99
CA LYS A 113 -19.58 17.31 11.31
C LYS A 113 -18.14 16.78 11.37
N ARG A 114 -17.90 15.57 10.86
CA ARG A 114 -16.55 14.98 10.80
C ARG A 114 -15.60 15.84 9.97
N LEU A 115 -16.04 16.32 8.82
CA LEU A 115 -15.25 17.21 7.96
C LEU A 115 -14.90 18.52 8.67
N GLU A 116 -15.85 19.13 9.37
CA GLU A 116 -15.60 20.36 10.15
C GLU A 116 -14.61 20.12 11.30
N GLU A 117 -14.70 18.99 12.00
CA GLU A 117 -13.74 18.61 13.05
C GLU A 117 -12.34 18.34 12.49
N ASP A 118 -12.24 17.62 11.37
CA ASP A 118 -10.98 17.35 10.67
C ASP A 118 -10.35 18.66 10.18
N GLU A 119 -11.14 19.61 9.67
CA GLU A 119 -10.67 20.94 9.31
C GLU A 119 -10.18 21.73 10.53
N LYS A 120 -10.92 21.72 11.64
CA LYS A 120 -10.49 22.37 12.89
C LYS A 120 -9.17 21.78 13.37
N ARG A 121 -9.02 20.46 13.35
CA ARG A 121 -7.76 19.78 13.72
C ARG A 121 -6.61 20.17 12.80
N LYS A 122 -6.84 20.21 11.48
CA LYS A 122 -5.84 20.66 10.50
C LYS A 122 -5.41 22.11 10.73
N ARG A 123 -6.35 22.99 11.10
CA ARG A 123 -6.06 24.39 11.45
C ARG A 123 -5.23 24.47 12.74
N GLN A 124 -5.58 23.69 13.76
CA GLN A 124 -4.85 23.65 15.05
C GLN A 124 -3.44 23.06 14.92
N MET A 125 -3.26 22.00 14.15
CA MET A 125 -1.96 21.32 14.01
C MET A 125 -0.98 22.01 13.05
N GLY A 126 -1.36 23.14 12.45
CA GLY A 126 -0.52 23.87 11.50
C GLY A 126 -0.35 23.09 10.20
N GLY A 127 -1.23 23.34 9.23
CA GLY A 127 -1.21 22.65 7.95
C GLY A 127 0.13 22.80 7.20
N GLY A 128 0.52 21.74 6.48
CA GLY A 128 1.67 21.75 5.58
C GLY A 128 2.98 21.24 6.19
N MET A 129 4.10 21.68 5.61
CA MET A 129 5.45 21.22 5.99
C MET A 129 5.84 21.59 7.43
N GLN A 130 5.36 22.73 7.94
CA GLN A 130 5.66 23.18 9.30
C GLN A 130 5.10 22.22 10.36
N GLY A 131 3.86 21.72 10.17
CA GLY A 131 3.28 20.71 11.04
C GLY A 131 4.00 19.36 10.96
N PHE A 132 4.50 18.99 9.77
CA PHE A 132 5.35 17.81 9.61
C PHE A 132 6.66 17.94 10.41
N TYR A 133 7.38 19.05 10.27
CA TYR A 133 8.61 19.29 11.03
C TYR A 133 8.35 19.32 12.53
N ARG A 134 7.27 19.96 12.98
CA ARG A 134 6.89 19.95 14.40
C ARG A 134 6.69 18.54 14.93
N ASN A 135 5.86 17.74 14.25
CA ASN A 135 5.64 16.34 14.63
C ASN A 135 6.93 15.52 14.62
N MET A 136 7.82 15.77 13.66
CA MET A 136 9.11 15.10 13.63
C MET A 136 9.96 15.48 14.84
N MET A 137 10.02 16.77 15.19
CA MET A 137 10.74 17.25 16.37
C MET A 137 10.15 16.66 17.66
N ASP A 138 8.83 16.71 17.83
CA ASP A 138 8.12 16.12 18.98
C ASP A 138 8.42 14.61 19.10
N GLN A 139 8.47 13.89 17.99
CA GLN A 139 8.86 12.48 17.98
C GLN A 139 10.31 12.26 18.37
N THR A 140 11.25 13.09 17.87
CA THR A 140 12.66 12.99 18.25
C THR A 140 12.90 13.34 19.72
N GLU A 141 12.19 14.34 20.25
CA GLU A 141 12.25 14.73 21.66
C GLU A 141 11.73 13.60 22.55
N ARG A 142 10.60 12.98 22.21
CA ARG A 142 10.09 11.80 22.93
C ARG A 142 11.10 10.65 22.93
N GLN A 143 11.69 10.35 21.76
CA GLN A 143 12.72 9.31 21.67
C GLN A 143 13.96 9.63 22.52
N HIS A 144 14.34 10.90 22.59
CA HIS A 144 15.45 11.34 23.42
C HIS A 144 15.11 11.21 24.92
N GLN A 145 13.93 11.66 25.34
CA GLN A 145 13.46 11.54 26.73
C GLN A 145 13.41 10.08 27.16
N GLU A 146 12.86 9.18 26.35
CA GLU A 146 12.84 7.75 26.66
C GLU A 146 14.24 7.14 26.78
N ALA A 147 15.20 7.58 25.96
CA ALA A 147 16.59 7.14 26.05
C ALA A 147 17.29 7.65 27.32
N VAL A 148 17.02 8.90 27.72
CA VAL A 148 17.53 9.47 28.99
C VAL A 148 16.93 8.73 30.18
N GLU A 149 15.63 8.46 30.17
CA GLU A 149 14.97 7.68 31.22
C GLU A 149 15.50 6.24 31.30
N ALA A 150 15.77 5.61 30.16
CA ALA A 150 16.38 4.28 30.11
C ALA A 150 17.82 4.29 30.65
N ALA A 151 18.64 5.26 30.26
CA ALA A 151 20.00 5.43 30.78
C ALA A 151 20.01 5.66 32.29
N ALA A 152 19.14 6.55 32.79
CA ALA A 152 19.01 6.82 34.22
C ALA A 152 18.52 5.60 35.03
N LYS A 153 17.71 4.72 34.43
CA LYS A 153 17.33 3.44 35.06
C LYS A 153 18.51 2.48 35.14
N VAL A 154 19.29 2.36 34.06
CA VAL A 154 20.49 1.50 34.02
C VAL A 154 21.55 1.97 35.03
N GLU A 155 21.70 3.29 35.20
CA GLU A 155 22.59 3.85 36.22
C GLU A 155 22.12 3.51 37.65
N LYS A 156 20.81 3.69 37.93
CA LYS A 156 20.21 3.39 39.25
C LYS A 156 20.21 1.91 39.61
N GLU A 157 20.04 1.03 38.63
CA GLU A 157 20.04 -0.43 38.83
C GLU A 157 21.45 -1.02 38.95
N GLY A 158 22.48 -0.17 39.04
CA GLY A 158 23.85 -0.59 39.32
C GLY A 158 24.55 -1.11 38.07
N GLY A 159 24.65 -0.25 37.05
CA GLY A 159 25.72 -0.27 36.04
C GLY A 159 26.11 -1.67 35.56
N VAL A 160 25.15 -2.47 35.09
CA VAL A 160 25.51 -3.62 34.26
C VAL A 160 26.05 -3.02 32.98
N LYS A 161 27.38 -2.91 32.91
CA LYS A 161 28.12 -2.81 31.65
C LYS A 161 27.73 -4.05 30.86
N VAL A 162 26.63 -3.95 30.12
CA VAL A 162 26.46 -4.75 28.92
C VAL A 162 27.48 -4.18 27.98
N SER A 163 28.74 -4.61 28.15
CA SER A 163 29.66 -4.64 27.04
C SER A 163 28.90 -5.44 25.98
N ASP A 164 28.27 -4.73 25.05
CA ASP A 164 27.79 -5.31 23.82
C ASP A 164 29.05 -5.64 23.01
N GLN A 165 29.79 -6.62 23.52
CA GLN A 165 30.51 -7.56 22.71
C GLN A 165 29.43 -8.32 21.93
N ARG A 166 28.80 -7.64 20.97
CA ARG A 166 28.77 -8.13 19.60
C ARG A 166 30.22 -8.45 19.27
N THR A 167 30.69 -9.58 19.79
CA THR A 167 31.72 -10.37 19.18
C THR A 167 31.22 -10.47 17.75
N GLN A 168 31.78 -9.65 16.87
CA GLN A 168 31.71 -9.92 15.46
C GLN A 168 32.35 -11.29 15.38
N LYS A 169 31.52 -12.34 15.39
CA LYS A 169 31.96 -13.71 15.19
C LYS A 169 32.88 -13.62 14.00
N SER A 170 34.13 -14.04 14.18
CA SER A 170 35.12 -13.85 13.14
C SER A 170 34.60 -14.50 11.85
N ASP A 171 35.01 -14.00 10.69
CA ASP A 171 34.56 -14.58 9.40
C ASP A 171 34.81 -16.11 9.37
N ALA A 172 35.82 -16.59 10.11
CA ALA A 172 36.11 -18.00 10.33
C ALA A 172 35.04 -18.73 11.16
N ASP A 173 34.55 -18.15 12.26
CA ASP A 173 33.49 -18.73 13.09
C ASP A 173 32.16 -18.83 12.33
N LEU A 174 31.85 -17.81 11.52
CA LEU A 174 30.67 -17.79 10.66
C LEU A 174 30.77 -18.85 9.56
N ALA A 175 31.94 -18.99 8.93
CA ALA A 175 32.17 -20.02 7.92
C ALA A 175 32.10 -21.44 8.50
N ALA A 176 32.59 -21.66 9.73
CA ALA A 176 32.50 -22.95 10.41
C ALA A 176 31.03 -23.31 10.76
N GLU A 177 30.25 -22.33 11.24
CA GLU A 177 28.82 -22.52 11.53
C GLU A 177 28.01 -22.84 10.26
N LEU A 178 28.34 -22.20 9.13
CA LEU A 178 27.70 -22.44 7.84
C LEU A 178 28.07 -23.80 7.23
N LYS A 179 29.33 -24.22 7.35
CA LYS A 179 29.76 -25.59 6.99
C LYS A 179 29.03 -26.64 7.82
N ALA A 180 28.86 -26.41 9.12
CA ALA A 180 28.08 -27.29 9.99
C ALA A 180 26.59 -27.37 9.58
N LYS A 181 26.05 -26.29 9.00
CA LYS A 181 24.70 -26.23 8.41
C LYS A 181 24.62 -26.76 6.97
N GLY A 182 25.73 -27.28 6.41
CA GLY A 182 25.78 -27.88 5.07
C GLY A 182 25.99 -26.89 3.92
N VAL A 183 26.36 -25.63 4.20
CA VAL A 183 26.71 -24.63 3.18
C VAL A 183 28.22 -24.66 2.96
N ASN A 184 28.65 -24.93 1.72
CA ASN A 184 30.06 -24.93 1.36
C ASN A 184 30.58 -23.49 1.25
N VAL A 185 31.38 -23.07 2.25
CA VAL A 185 32.09 -21.78 2.25
C VAL A 185 33.59 -22.02 2.01
N HIS A 186 34.16 -21.34 1.03
CA HIS A 186 35.57 -21.42 0.67
C HIS A 186 36.39 -20.47 1.57
N ILE A 187 37.45 -21.01 2.18
CA ILE A 187 38.32 -20.28 3.12
C ILE A 187 39.76 -20.43 2.62
N ASN A 188 40.51 -19.34 2.58
CA ASN A 188 41.95 -19.33 2.25
C ASN A 188 42.80 -19.91 3.39
N GLU A 189 44.08 -20.19 3.11
CA GLU A 189 45.06 -20.69 4.10
C GLU A 189 45.24 -19.75 5.31
N GLU A 190 44.93 -18.47 5.16
CA GLU A 190 44.92 -17.45 6.23
C GLU A 190 43.60 -17.39 7.03
N GLY A 191 42.66 -18.31 6.78
CA GLY A 191 41.38 -18.36 7.51
C GLY A 191 40.34 -17.32 7.05
N GLN A 192 40.60 -16.59 5.97
CA GLN A 192 39.68 -15.60 5.41
C GLN A 192 38.75 -16.20 4.34
N VAL A 193 37.48 -15.82 4.35
CA VAL A 193 36.48 -16.29 3.37
C VAL A 193 36.74 -15.63 2.01
N THR A 194 36.89 -16.44 0.97
CA THR A 194 37.23 -15.95 -0.38
C THR A 194 36.11 -15.16 -1.03
N ASP A 195 34.85 -15.56 -0.80
CA ASP A 195 33.67 -14.83 -1.28
C ASP A 195 32.68 -14.59 -0.12
N LYS A 196 32.58 -13.33 0.31
CA LYS A 196 31.66 -12.92 1.39
C LYS A 196 30.19 -13.17 1.05
N ARG A 197 29.85 -13.44 -0.22
CA ARG A 197 28.49 -13.81 -0.64
C ARG A 197 28.10 -15.20 -0.16
N GLU A 198 29.07 -16.11 0.01
CA GLU A 198 28.83 -17.47 0.53
C GLU A 198 28.42 -17.45 2.01
N LEU A 199 28.69 -16.34 2.72
CA LEU A 199 28.23 -16.11 4.10
C LEU A 199 26.75 -15.67 4.17
N LEU A 200 26.14 -15.33 3.04
CA LEU A 200 24.73 -14.91 3.00
C LEU A 200 23.82 -16.14 3.03
N SER A 201 22.81 -16.11 3.90
CA SER A 201 21.82 -17.18 3.99
C SER A 201 21.15 -17.42 2.63
N ALA A 202 21.10 -18.68 2.20
CA ALA A 202 20.63 -19.16 0.90
C ALA A 202 19.19 -18.79 0.48
N GLY A 203 18.49 -17.94 1.24
CA GLY A 203 17.15 -17.43 0.93
C GLY A 203 17.11 -16.11 0.14
N LEU A 204 18.27 -15.52 -0.20
CA LEU A 204 18.31 -14.39 -1.12
C LEU A 204 18.47 -14.93 -2.55
N ASN A 205 17.44 -14.80 -3.38
CA ASN A 205 17.38 -15.28 -4.77
C ASN A 205 18.51 -14.69 -5.65
N VAL A 206 19.70 -15.28 -5.60
CA VAL A 206 20.75 -15.09 -6.61
C VAL A 206 20.88 -16.43 -7.34
N ALA A 207 20.05 -16.63 -8.35
CA ALA A 207 20.23 -17.75 -9.27
C ALA A 207 21.58 -17.59 -9.99
N PRO A 208 22.34 -18.68 -10.21
CA PRO A 208 23.56 -18.63 -11.00
C PRO A 208 23.20 -18.19 -12.43
N ALA A 209 23.88 -17.17 -12.94
CA ALA A 209 23.62 -16.63 -14.28
C ALA A 209 23.97 -17.67 -15.35
N GLY A 210 22.97 -18.46 -15.75
CA GLY A 210 22.99 -19.36 -16.89
C GLY A 210 22.46 -18.67 -18.15
N ARG A 211 23.14 -18.91 -19.26
CA ARG A 211 22.88 -18.42 -20.62
C ARG A 211 21.50 -18.87 -21.13
N GLY A 212 20.70 -17.93 -21.64
CA GLY A 212 19.66 -18.17 -22.65
C GLY A 212 18.21 -17.99 -22.23
N GLY A 213 17.45 -17.28 -23.06
CA GLY A 213 16.02 -17.55 -23.27
C GLY A 213 15.04 -16.67 -22.48
N ASP A 214 14.27 -15.91 -23.24
CA ASP A 214 13.24 -14.95 -22.86
C ASP A 214 12.02 -15.55 -22.11
N LYS A 215 11.28 -14.66 -21.41
CA LYS A 215 9.95 -14.82 -20.77
C LYS A 215 9.86 -15.44 -19.37
N VAL A 216 9.86 -14.58 -18.33
CA VAL A 216 8.98 -14.74 -17.16
C VAL A 216 8.47 -13.36 -16.70
N SER A 217 7.19 -13.13 -16.98
CA SER A 217 6.33 -12.16 -16.26
C SER A 217 6.19 -12.63 -14.81
N GLY A 218 6.55 -11.80 -13.83
CA GLY A 218 6.35 -12.18 -12.43
C GLY A 218 7.05 -11.37 -11.34
N ALA A 219 7.92 -10.39 -11.65
CA ALA A 219 8.64 -9.67 -10.60
C ALA A 219 9.03 -8.21 -10.94
N ASP A 220 8.20 -7.50 -11.70
CA ASP A 220 8.48 -6.08 -12.04
C ASP A 220 8.31 -5.10 -10.86
N HIS A 221 7.68 -5.52 -9.76
CA HIS A 221 7.48 -4.65 -8.58
C HIS A 221 8.67 -4.61 -7.60
N LEU A 222 9.73 -5.39 -7.85
CA LEU A 222 10.92 -5.47 -6.98
C LEU A 222 12.19 -4.91 -7.65
N ARG A 223 12.11 -4.47 -8.91
CA ARG A 223 13.22 -3.83 -9.61
C ARG A 223 13.22 -2.34 -9.30
N THR A 224 14.06 -1.92 -8.34
CA THR A 224 14.44 -0.52 -8.22
C THR A 224 15.34 -0.20 -9.41
N SER A 225 14.76 0.39 -10.46
CA SER A 225 15.57 0.95 -11.54
C SER A 225 16.43 2.05 -10.92
N LYS A 226 17.74 1.83 -10.89
CA LYS A 226 18.72 2.89 -10.64
C LYS A 226 18.74 3.77 -11.90
N MET A 227 17.67 4.53 -12.09
CA MET A 227 17.61 5.52 -13.15
C MET A 227 18.53 6.66 -12.72
N ALA A 228 19.57 6.87 -13.52
CA ALA A 228 20.45 8.02 -13.38
C ALA A 228 19.59 9.28 -13.32
N ALA A 229 19.88 10.13 -12.33
CA ALA A 229 19.31 11.45 -12.19
C ALA A 229 19.72 12.29 -13.42
N GLN A 230 18.96 12.19 -14.50
CA GLN A 230 18.94 13.18 -15.54
C GLN A 230 17.95 14.25 -15.12
N GLY A 231 18.49 15.44 -14.88
CA GLY A 231 17.74 16.61 -14.45
C GLY A 231 16.73 17.10 -15.49
N ALA A 232 16.09 18.21 -15.11
CA ALA A 232 15.07 18.97 -15.82
C ALA A 232 13.64 18.40 -15.70
N TYR A 233 12.95 18.85 -14.64
CA TYR A 233 11.51 19.09 -14.69
C TYR A 233 11.22 20.09 -15.82
N GLU A 234 11.03 19.61 -17.04
CA GLU A 234 10.23 20.36 -18.01
C GLU A 234 8.77 20.24 -17.58
N ARG A 235 8.14 21.39 -17.31
CA ARG A 235 6.70 21.47 -17.10
C ARG A 235 5.99 21.08 -18.40
N LYS A 236 5.71 19.79 -18.58
CA LYS A 236 4.83 19.32 -19.67
C LYS A 236 3.40 19.72 -19.34
N ASP A 237 2.83 20.55 -20.21
CA ASP A 237 1.44 21.00 -20.18
C ASP A 237 0.45 19.88 -19.89
N ALA A 238 -0.48 20.12 -18.96
CA ALA A 238 -1.52 19.17 -18.58
C ALA A 238 -2.38 18.70 -19.78
N GLY A 239 -2.54 19.56 -20.80
CA GLY A 239 -3.25 19.22 -22.04
C GLY A 239 -2.55 18.13 -22.87
N SER A 240 -1.22 18.02 -22.81
CA SER A 240 -0.46 17.01 -23.57
C SER A 240 -0.62 15.61 -22.99
N GLN A 241 -0.68 15.48 -21.66
CA GLN A 241 -0.93 14.20 -20.98
C GLN A 241 -2.36 13.71 -21.20
N GLN A 242 -3.33 14.63 -21.20
CA GLN A 242 -4.74 14.31 -21.44
C GLN A 242 -4.96 13.84 -22.88
N ALA A 243 -4.35 14.51 -23.87
CA ALA A 243 -4.38 14.09 -25.27
C ALA A 243 -3.69 12.73 -25.52
N GLN A 244 -2.64 12.39 -24.77
CA GLN A 244 -2.01 11.06 -24.84
C GLN A 244 -2.92 9.96 -24.29
N ARG A 245 -3.59 10.22 -23.15
CA ARG A 245 -4.56 9.29 -22.56
C ARG A 245 -5.75 9.07 -23.47
N GLU A 246 -6.33 10.13 -24.04
CA GLU A 246 -7.46 9.99 -24.98
C GLU A 246 -7.09 9.16 -26.21
N ARG A 247 -5.89 9.33 -26.76
CA ARG A 247 -5.42 8.49 -27.88
C ARG A 247 -5.26 7.01 -27.47
N GLN A 248 -4.74 6.74 -26.27
CA GLN A 248 -4.62 5.37 -25.77
C GLN A 248 -6.00 4.75 -25.45
N SER A 249 -6.91 5.51 -24.88
CA SER A 249 -8.28 5.08 -24.59
C SER A 249 -9.04 4.76 -25.88
N ARG A 250 -8.94 5.61 -26.91
CA ARG A 250 -9.57 5.36 -28.22
C ARG A 250 -9.02 4.11 -28.89
N MET A 251 -7.70 3.88 -28.81
CA MET A 251 -7.10 2.65 -29.34
C MET A 251 -7.63 1.40 -28.64
N MET A 252 -7.73 1.42 -27.31
CA MET A 252 -8.28 0.27 -26.55
C MET A 252 -9.77 0.08 -26.81
N GLU A 253 -10.54 1.15 -26.91
CA GLU A 253 -11.96 1.12 -27.24
C GLU A 253 -12.20 0.53 -28.64
N GLU A 254 -11.39 0.90 -29.62
CA GLU A 254 -11.45 0.34 -30.97
C GLU A 254 -11.09 -1.16 -30.99
N GLN A 255 -10.08 -1.58 -30.21
CA GLN A 255 -9.74 -3.00 -30.07
C GLN A 255 -10.88 -3.81 -29.43
N LEU A 256 -11.51 -3.26 -28.39
CA LEU A 256 -12.66 -3.90 -27.72
C LEU A 256 -13.88 -3.95 -28.65
N ALA A 257 -14.18 -2.86 -29.36
CA ALA A 257 -15.28 -2.83 -30.33
C ALA A 257 -15.07 -3.83 -31.47
N ALA A 258 -13.84 -3.98 -31.96
CA ALA A 258 -13.50 -4.98 -32.98
C ALA A 258 -13.66 -6.41 -32.45
N GLN A 259 -13.29 -6.68 -31.19
CA GLN A 259 -13.52 -7.99 -30.56
C GLN A 259 -15.00 -8.28 -30.38
N VAL A 260 -15.78 -7.32 -29.87
CA VAL A 260 -17.24 -7.47 -29.71
C VAL A 260 -17.93 -7.70 -31.05
N LYS A 261 -17.50 -7.00 -32.10
CA LYS A 261 -18.04 -7.22 -33.45
C LYS A 261 -17.74 -8.63 -33.95
N ARG A 262 -16.50 -9.11 -33.82
CA ARG A 262 -16.14 -10.48 -34.20
C ARG A 262 -16.93 -11.53 -33.43
N GLN A 263 -17.08 -11.35 -32.11
CA GLN A 263 -17.89 -12.25 -31.28
C GLN A 263 -19.35 -12.28 -31.73
N ARG A 264 -19.91 -11.11 -32.09
CA ARG A 264 -21.27 -11.02 -32.59
C ARG A 264 -21.42 -11.72 -33.94
N ASP A 265 -20.50 -11.50 -34.86
CA ASP A 265 -20.50 -12.13 -36.19
C ASP A 265 -20.37 -13.67 -36.03
N GLU A 266 -19.51 -14.15 -35.12
CA GLU A 266 -19.38 -15.58 -34.78
C GLU A 266 -20.66 -16.16 -34.16
N GLU A 267 -21.31 -15.44 -33.24
CA GLU A 267 -22.60 -15.87 -32.66
C GLU A 267 -23.73 -15.93 -33.71
N GLU A 268 -23.75 -15.00 -34.66
CA GLU A 268 -24.71 -14.98 -35.76
C GLU A 268 -24.46 -16.17 -36.71
N GLU A 269 -23.20 -16.47 -37.05
CA GLU A 269 -22.84 -17.66 -37.85
C GLU A 269 -23.21 -18.97 -37.14
N GLU A 270 -22.97 -19.09 -35.83
CA GLU A 270 -23.35 -20.28 -35.07
C GLU A 270 -24.87 -20.44 -34.98
N ARG A 271 -25.62 -19.34 -34.86
CA ARG A 271 -27.09 -19.36 -34.95
C ARG A 271 -27.56 -19.82 -36.32
N GLU A 272 -26.97 -19.32 -37.40
CA GLU A 272 -27.31 -19.76 -38.76
C GLU A 272 -26.99 -21.24 -38.99
N LYS A 273 -25.87 -21.75 -38.48
CA LYS A 273 -25.53 -23.18 -38.52
C LYS A 273 -26.57 -24.02 -37.78
N LEU A 274 -26.96 -23.60 -36.57
CA LEU A 274 -28.00 -24.28 -35.79
C LEU A 274 -29.35 -24.27 -36.51
N GLU A 275 -29.73 -23.15 -37.12
CA GLU A 275 -30.95 -23.06 -37.91
C GLU A 275 -30.92 -23.95 -39.15
N ASN A 276 -29.80 -23.98 -39.87
CA ASN A 276 -29.63 -24.81 -41.06
C ASN A 276 -29.64 -26.31 -40.70
N ALA A 277 -29.02 -26.69 -39.58
CA ALA A 277 -29.09 -28.05 -39.03
C ALA A 277 -30.52 -28.42 -38.59
N ALA A 278 -31.27 -27.49 -38.00
CA ALA A 278 -32.67 -27.73 -37.64
C ALA A 278 -33.58 -27.84 -38.88
N LYS A 279 -33.30 -27.08 -39.94
CA LYS A 279 -34.01 -27.15 -41.22
C LYS A 279 -33.75 -28.49 -41.92
N SER A 280 -32.51 -28.97 -41.97
CA SER A 280 -32.19 -30.27 -42.58
C SER A 280 -32.75 -31.46 -41.80
N GLN A 281 -32.72 -31.43 -40.46
CA GLN A 281 -33.37 -32.48 -39.65
C GLN A 281 -34.89 -32.56 -39.90
N LYS A 282 -35.56 -31.41 -40.06
CA LYS A 282 -37.01 -31.38 -40.36
C LYS A 282 -37.33 -31.96 -41.74
N THR A 283 -36.51 -31.70 -42.76
CA THR A 283 -36.71 -32.29 -44.10
C THR A 283 -36.52 -33.81 -44.07
N ASP A 284 -35.51 -34.31 -43.36
CA ASP A 284 -35.25 -35.75 -43.26
C ASP A 284 -36.39 -36.50 -42.55
N VAL A 285 -36.93 -35.93 -41.46
CA VAL A 285 -38.09 -36.50 -40.75
C VAL A 285 -39.33 -36.51 -41.64
N SER A 286 -39.53 -35.47 -42.45
CA SER A 286 -40.68 -35.39 -43.37
C SER A 286 -40.60 -36.40 -44.51
N ASP A 287 -39.41 -36.59 -45.09
CA ASP A 287 -39.18 -37.56 -46.16
C ASP A 287 -39.29 -39.00 -45.63
N ALA A 288 -38.73 -39.27 -44.44
CA ALA A 288 -38.89 -40.55 -43.77
C ALA A 288 -40.37 -40.89 -43.49
N LYS A 289 -41.16 -39.90 -43.06
CA LYS A 289 -42.61 -40.07 -42.84
C LYS A 289 -43.37 -40.32 -44.15
N ALA A 290 -43.00 -39.64 -45.24
CA ALA A 290 -43.60 -39.85 -46.56
C ALA A 290 -43.30 -41.26 -47.10
N ARG A 291 -42.06 -41.74 -46.95
CA ARG A 291 -41.67 -43.11 -47.34
C ARG A 291 -42.39 -44.17 -46.50
N TYR A 292 -42.58 -43.92 -45.20
CA TYR A 292 -43.32 -44.84 -44.33
C TYR A 292 -44.80 -44.94 -44.72
N LEU A 293 -45.43 -43.81 -45.09
CA LEU A 293 -46.81 -43.80 -45.57
C LEU A 293 -46.98 -44.45 -46.94
N ALA A 294 -46.00 -44.30 -47.84
CA ALA A 294 -46.05 -44.94 -49.16
C ALA A 294 -45.83 -46.47 -49.12
N ARG A 295 -45.29 -47.00 -48.01
CA ARG A 295 -45.05 -48.44 -47.83
C ARG A 295 -46.23 -49.18 -47.18
N LYS A 296 -47.25 -48.44 -46.73
CA LYS A 296 -48.43 -48.98 -46.05
C LYS A 296 -49.65 -48.90 -46.98
#